data_AF-A0A7J5J9Q3-F1
#
_entry.id   AF-A0A7J5J9Q3-F1
#
_cell.length_a   1.000
_cell.length_b   1.000
_cell.length_c   1.000
_cell.angle_alpha   90.00
_cell.angle_beta   90.00
_cell.angle_gamma   90.00
#
_symmetry.space_group_name_H-M   'P 1'
#
loop_
_entity.id
_entity.type
_entity.pdbx_description
1 polymer ?
#
loop_
_entity_poly.entity_id
_entity_poly.type
_entity_poly.pdbx_seq_one_letter_code
_entity_poly.pdbx_strand_id
1 'polypeptide(L)'
;DHNAAESGYNGSRTVLQEYTQWGQTNVNLKDYKDYKRPDGSWRTWNINSVNNQSAAFHDNPYALFHEYNHRTIYQWNVFSGDVSVDLPYNLKAGVRVNGNIRGYKLERERPSGSINFRSNYRQDQSCLIDLTVQGRLTWGQSFFKDKLTVDAALFAEARDYTYDNLYAYTNTNYDLSLDDYYNLAASSGTIALAYNEKTHYKERSVYATATMGWDDTYFLDASVRNDMSSTLSPNHNSYWYGGLSASVLAHKWVNAEWLNFWKLRASAAQVGTTLNAYNIYPTYSLDTSYGSHVTMYEPSSQKNYNIEPSISTSYEIGTEFRLFNNRLWGDFNYYTRDDKDQIISVTSAPQSGYSTRKMNAGLIRNRGVELSLGGMPVSTKNWKWEMNFNIAKNSNKLVELADGVDSYSIYWTSFTTRLYNYAMVGKSLGVITGNTWERDDNGNII
;
A
#
# COMPACT_ATOMS: atom_id res chain seq x y z
N ASP A 1 -9.35 -22.25 7.34
CA ASP A 1 -10.71 -21.99 6.82
C ASP A 1 -10.75 -22.25 5.34
N HIS A 2 -11.50 -23.26 4.94
CA HIS A 2 -11.77 -23.56 3.53
C HIS A 2 -12.72 -22.49 3.00
N ASN A 3 -12.32 -21.81 1.92
CA ASN A 3 -13.14 -20.92 1.10
C ASN A 3 -13.72 -19.69 1.81
N ALA A 4 -12.88 -18.67 2.04
CA ALA A 4 -13.34 -17.32 2.36
C ALA A 4 -14.29 -16.79 1.28
N ALA A 5 -15.29 -16.01 1.69
CA ALA A 5 -16.19 -15.31 0.79
C ALA A 5 -15.41 -14.26 -0.01
N GLU A 6 -15.16 -14.51 -1.30
CA GLU A 6 -14.67 -13.49 -2.24
C GLU A 6 -15.85 -12.94 -3.07
N SER A 7 -15.92 -11.61 -3.22
CA SER A 7 -16.91 -10.92 -4.06
C SER A 7 -16.24 -10.24 -5.25
N GLY A 8 -16.76 -10.43 -6.47
CA GLY A 8 -16.32 -9.70 -7.67
C GLY A 8 -16.69 -10.36 -9.01
N TYR A 9 -16.60 -9.61 -10.11
CA TYR A 9 -16.75 -10.09 -11.49
C TYR A 9 -15.40 -10.58 -12.04
N ASN A 10 -14.83 -11.60 -11.40
CA ASN A 10 -13.74 -12.37 -11.97
C ASN A 10 -14.22 -13.82 -11.95
N GLY A 11 -14.07 -14.57 -13.04
CA GLY A 11 -14.58 -15.95 -13.22
C GLY A 11 -13.96 -17.01 -12.29
N SER A 12 -13.96 -16.71 -10.98
CA SER A 12 -13.28 -17.41 -9.90
C SER A 12 -14.27 -17.74 -8.77
N ARG A 13 -15.26 -18.58 -9.09
CA ARG A 13 -15.49 -19.91 -8.48
C ARG A 13 -15.28 -20.07 -6.97
N THR A 14 -15.82 -19.14 -6.20
CA THR A 14 -16.14 -19.44 -4.80
C THR A 14 -17.52 -20.06 -4.72
N VAL A 15 -17.75 -20.90 -3.71
CA VAL A 15 -19.05 -21.51 -3.44
C VAL A 15 -20.14 -20.45 -3.31
N LEU A 16 -19.82 -19.30 -2.70
CA LEU A 16 -20.74 -18.19 -2.54
C LEU A 16 -21.08 -17.52 -3.87
N GLN A 17 -20.11 -17.36 -4.78
CA GLN A 17 -20.38 -16.80 -6.11
C GLN A 17 -21.28 -17.73 -6.93
N GLU A 18 -20.98 -19.03 -7.00
CA GLU A 18 -21.83 -20.00 -7.71
C GLU A 18 -23.26 -20.08 -7.15
N TYR A 19 -23.43 -19.75 -5.86
CA TYR A 19 -24.74 -19.70 -5.22
C TYR A 19 -25.48 -18.38 -5.41
N THR A 20 -24.81 -17.24 -5.25
CA THR A 20 -25.44 -15.91 -5.15
C THR A 20 -25.42 -15.11 -6.45
N GLN A 21 -24.44 -15.36 -7.31
CA GLN A 21 -24.29 -14.64 -8.57
C GLN A 21 -24.80 -15.51 -9.71
N TRP A 22 -25.98 -15.15 -10.22
CA TRP A 22 -26.70 -15.86 -11.29
C TRP A 22 -27.17 -17.28 -10.96
N GLY A 23 -27.20 -17.67 -9.68
CA GLY A 23 -27.88 -18.87 -9.21
C GLY A 23 -29.38 -18.83 -9.54
N GLN A 24 -29.90 -19.89 -10.16
CA GLN A 24 -31.33 -20.00 -10.46
C GLN A 24 -32.16 -20.20 -9.19
N THR A 25 -33.25 -19.45 -9.05
CA THR A 25 -34.14 -19.51 -7.88
C THR A 25 -35.09 -20.71 -7.90
N ASN A 26 -35.13 -21.46 -9.00
CA ASN A 26 -36.03 -22.60 -9.22
C ASN A 26 -35.34 -23.97 -9.11
N VAL A 27 -34.13 -24.04 -8.56
CA VAL A 27 -33.41 -25.32 -8.42
C VAL A 27 -33.31 -25.75 -6.96
N ASN A 28 -33.58 -27.04 -6.70
CA ASN A 28 -33.44 -27.62 -5.39
C ASN A 28 -31.95 -27.94 -5.11
N LEU A 29 -31.34 -27.14 -4.21
CA LEU A 29 -29.92 -27.28 -3.85
C LEU A 29 -29.55 -28.66 -3.32
N LYS A 30 -30.50 -29.44 -2.76
CA LYS A 30 -30.21 -30.80 -2.29
C LYS A 30 -29.78 -31.72 -3.43
N ASP A 31 -30.28 -31.48 -4.64
CA ASP A 31 -30.00 -32.30 -5.82
C ASP A 31 -28.54 -32.15 -6.27
N TYR A 32 -27.86 -31.09 -5.83
CA TYR A 32 -26.47 -30.82 -6.19
C TYR A 32 -25.47 -31.55 -5.30
N LYS A 33 -25.91 -32.15 -4.20
CA LYS A 33 -25.01 -32.96 -3.35
C LYS A 33 -24.42 -34.13 -4.11
N ASP A 34 -25.17 -34.70 -5.05
CA ASP A 34 -24.68 -35.69 -6.00
C ASP A 34 -24.05 -34.98 -7.21
N TYR A 35 -22.92 -34.32 -6.97
CA TYR A 35 -22.31 -33.42 -7.94
C TYR A 35 -21.45 -34.13 -8.99
N LYS A 36 -21.09 -35.40 -8.84
CA LYS A 36 -20.17 -36.09 -9.77
C LYS A 36 -20.96 -36.99 -10.72
N ARG A 37 -20.65 -36.93 -12.02
CA ARG A 37 -21.16 -37.86 -13.03
C ARG A 37 -20.28 -39.12 -13.08
N PRO A 38 -20.75 -40.24 -13.67
CA PRO A 38 -19.94 -41.45 -13.84
C PRO A 38 -18.63 -41.25 -14.61
N ASP A 39 -18.56 -40.22 -15.48
CA ASP A 39 -17.36 -39.84 -16.23
C ASP A 39 -16.41 -38.91 -15.46
N GLY A 40 -16.72 -38.59 -14.20
CA GLY A 40 -15.94 -37.69 -13.35
C GLY A 40 -16.29 -36.21 -13.48
N SER A 41 -17.05 -35.81 -14.51
CA SER A 41 -17.46 -34.41 -14.69
C SER A 41 -18.47 -33.95 -13.63
N TRP A 42 -18.48 -32.65 -13.33
CA TRP A 42 -19.40 -32.09 -12.35
C TRP A 42 -20.77 -31.82 -12.97
N ARG A 43 -21.82 -32.16 -12.24
CA ARG A 43 -23.21 -31.87 -12.58
C ARG A 43 -23.49 -30.40 -12.35
N THR A 44 -23.81 -29.69 -13.41
CA THR A 44 -24.34 -28.33 -13.31
C THR A 44 -25.86 -28.32 -13.49
N TRP A 45 -26.49 -27.30 -12.94
CA TRP A 45 -27.85 -26.91 -13.29
C TRP A 45 -27.89 -25.95 -14.48
N ASN A 46 -26.78 -25.25 -14.71
CA ASN A 46 -26.69 -24.18 -15.67
C ASN A 46 -26.35 -24.76 -17.04
N ILE A 47 -27.31 -25.45 -17.65
CA ILE A 47 -27.15 -26.02 -18.98
C ILE A 47 -27.34 -24.95 -20.06
N ASN A 48 -26.63 -25.07 -21.19
CA ASN A 48 -26.75 -24.11 -22.30
C ASN A 48 -28.14 -24.12 -22.95
N SER A 49 -28.77 -25.30 -23.08
CA SER A 49 -30.17 -25.42 -23.53
C SER A 49 -30.73 -26.82 -23.26
N VAL A 50 -32.02 -27.04 -23.49
CA VAL A 50 -32.66 -28.37 -23.39
C VAL A 50 -32.01 -29.43 -24.30
N ASN A 51 -31.43 -29.01 -25.42
CA ASN A 51 -30.74 -29.88 -26.38
C ASN A 51 -29.21 -29.85 -26.23
N ASN A 52 -28.70 -28.97 -25.36
CA ASN A 52 -27.28 -28.88 -25.03
C ASN A 52 -27.13 -28.85 -23.50
N GLN A 53 -27.05 -30.04 -22.93
CA GLN A 53 -26.90 -30.23 -21.48
C GLN A 53 -25.48 -29.95 -20.98
N SER A 54 -24.58 -29.43 -21.83
CA SER A 54 -23.29 -28.91 -21.36
C SER A 54 -23.50 -27.67 -20.51
N ALA A 55 -22.58 -27.46 -19.58
CA ALA A 55 -22.66 -26.33 -18.68
C ALA A 55 -22.35 -25.01 -19.38
N ALA A 56 -23.07 -23.95 -19.03
CA ALA A 56 -22.92 -22.64 -19.64
C ALA A 56 -21.81 -21.83 -18.95
N PHE A 57 -21.95 -21.55 -17.65
CA PHE A 57 -21.00 -20.68 -16.92
C PHE A 57 -20.75 -21.07 -15.46
N HIS A 58 -21.57 -21.96 -14.88
CA HIS A 58 -21.56 -22.24 -13.44
C HIS A 58 -21.19 -23.69 -13.11
N ASP A 59 -20.24 -23.84 -12.19
CA ASP A 59 -19.88 -25.12 -11.60
C ASP A 59 -20.87 -25.50 -10.49
N ASN A 60 -20.80 -26.75 -10.04
CA ASN A 60 -21.55 -27.17 -8.87
C ASN A 60 -20.92 -26.59 -7.59
N PRO A 61 -21.65 -25.81 -6.77
CA PRO A 61 -21.13 -25.26 -5.52
C PRO A 61 -20.67 -26.33 -4.51
N TYR A 62 -21.30 -27.51 -4.48
CA TYR A 62 -20.85 -28.62 -3.63
C TYR A 62 -19.55 -29.24 -4.15
N ALA A 63 -19.40 -29.39 -5.47
CA ALA A 63 -18.15 -29.88 -6.05
C ALA A 63 -16.99 -28.94 -5.72
N LEU A 64 -17.16 -27.63 -5.94
CA LEU A 64 -16.14 -26.64 -5.55
C LEU A 64 -15.84 -26.69 -4.05
N PHE A 65 -16.86 -26.84 -3.19
CA PHE A 65 -16.63 -26.90 -1.75
C PHE A 65 -15.80 -28.13 -1.33
N HIS A 66 -16.03 -29.28 -1.95
CA HIS A 66 -15.42 -30.55 -1.55
C HIS A 66 -14.11 -30.88 -2.26
N GLU A 67 -13.97 -30.45 -3.51
CA GLU A 67 -12.91 -30.91 -4.41
C GLU A 67 -11.85 -29.82 -4.63
N TYR A 68 -12.22 -28.54 -4.58
CA TYR A 68 -11.27 -27.44 -4.75
C TYR A 68 -10.59 -27.13 -3.42
N ASN A 69 -9.28 -27.40 -3.34
CA ASN A 69 -8.50 -27.15 -2.13
C ASN A 69 -7.59 -25.92 -2.30
N HIS A 70 -7.69 -25.01 -1.35
CA HIS A 70 -6.84 -23.84 -1.24
C HIS A 70 -6.30 -23.75 0.18
N ARG A 71 -5.01 -24.02 0.35
CA ARG A 71 -4.34 -23.99 1.64
C ARG A 71 -3.37 -22.82 1.67
N THR A 72 -3.58 -21.93 2.62
CA THR A 72 -2.64 -20.84 2.91
C THR A 72 -2.07 -21.04 4.31
N ILE A 73 -0.74 -21.05 4.41
CA ILE A 73 0.02 -20.99 5.65
C ILE A 73 0.68 -19.62 5.69
N TYR A 74 0.32 -18.84 6.70
CA TYR A 74 0.93 -17.55 6.96
C TYR A 74 1.59 -17.59 8.34
N GLN A 75 2.88 -17.28 8.37
CA GLN A 75 3.63 -17.12 9.60
C GLN A 75 4.13 -15.70 9.68
N TRP A 76 3.89 -15.06 10.82
CA TRP A 76 4.40 -13.72 11.08
C TRP A 76 5.05 -13.70 12.46
N ASN A 77 6.37 -13.59 12.46
CA ASN A 77 7.16 -13.47 13.68
C ASN A 77 7.71 -12.06 13.75
N VAL A 78 7.46 -11.39 14.87
CA VAL A 78 8.06 -10.10 15.18
C VAL A 78 8.84 -10.27 16.47
N PHE A 79 10.09 -9.81 16.49
CA PHE A 79 10.88 -9.76 17.71
C PHE A 79 11.49 -8.38 17.88
N SER A 80 11.69 -7.99 19.13
CA SER A 80 12.36 -6.75 19.50
C SER A 80 13.20 -7.00 20.74
N GLY A 81 14.39 -6.42 20.75
CA GLY A 81 15.29 -6.41 21.91
C GLY A 81 15.84 -5.01 22.09
N ASP A 82 15.88 -4.53 23.33
CA ASP A 82 16.38 -3.20 23.67
C ASP A 82 17.25 -3.30 24.92
N VAL A 83 18.47 -2.78 24.82
CA VAL A 83 19.41 -2.69 25.94
C VAL A 83 19.88 -1.26 26.04
N SER A 84 19.96 -0.75 27.26
CA SER A 84 20.48 0.60 27.53
C SER A 84 21.25 0.66 28.84
N VAL A 85 22.18 1.61 28.91
CA VAL A 85 22.98 1.92 30.08
C VAL A 85 22.89 3.41 30.37
N ASP A 86 22.69 3.75 31.63
CA ASP A 86 22.75 5.12 32.11
C ASP A 86 24.23 5.50 32.33
N LEU A 87 24.63 6.65 31.80
CA LEU A 87 25.97 7.20 31.86
C LEU A 87 25.96 8.47 32.74
N PRO A 88 27.13 8.94 33.22
CA PRO A 88 27.22 10.21 33.93
C PRO A 88 26.65 11.39 33.11
N TYR A 89 26.32 12.49 33.80
CA TYR A 89 25.81 13.73 33.19
C TYR A 89 24.47 13.59 32.45
N ASN A 90 23.57 12.74 32.97
CA ASN A 90 22.22 12.50 32.43
C ASN A 90 22.21 12.03 30.97
N LEU A 91 23.29 11.36 30.56
CA LEU A 91 23.40 10.71 29.26
C LEU A 91 22.97 9.25 29.39
N LYS A 92 22.31 8.71 28.38
CA LYS A 92 21.96 7.29 28.29
C LYS A 92 22.30 6.78 26.91
N ALA A 93 22.94 5.62 26.85
CA ALA A 93 23.28 4.94 25.61
C ALA A 93 22.44 3.69 25.48
N GLY A 94 22.01 3.33 24.26
CA GLY A 94 21.27 2.10 24.05
C GLY A 94 21.34 1.58 22.63
N VAL A 95 20.98 0.32 22.48
CA VAL A 95 20.84 -0.36 21.19
C VAL A 95 19.49 -1.07 21.18
N ARG A 96 18.76 -0.92 20.08
CA ARG A 96 17.53 -1.65 19.80
C ARG A 96 17.70 -2.48 18.53
N VAL A 97 17.17 -3.69 18.55
CA VAL A 97 17.03 -4.56 17.37
C VAL A 97 15.55 -4.87 17.20
N ASN A 98 15.03 -4.70 15.99
CA ASN A 98 13.69 -5.12 15.61
C ASN A 98 13.80 -6.04 14.40
N GLY A 99 13.12 -7.19 14.43
CA GLY A 99 13.02 -8.09 13.30
C GLY A 99 11.58 -8.43 12.99
N ASN A 100 11.25 -8.43 11.70
CA ASN A 100 9.96 -8.83 11.16
C ASN A 100 10.21 -9.91 10.10
N ILE A 101 9.82 -11.14 10.41
CA ILE A 101 9.97 -12.30 9.55
C ILE A 101 8.59 -12.79 9.15
N ARG A 102 8.31 -12.82 7.85
CA ARG A 102 7.04 -13.29 7.32
C ARG A 102 7.27 -14.45 6.37
N GLY A 103 6.64 -15.57 6.65
CA GLY A 103 6.56 -16.71 5.75
C GLY A 103 5.15 -16.81 5.19
N TYR A 104 5.04 -17.04 3.90
CA TYR A 104 3.79 -17.32 3.22
C TYR A 104 3.97 -18.55 2.35
N LYS A 105 3.01 -19.47 2.44
CA LYS A 105 2.89 -20.59 1.52
C LYS A 105 1.44 -20.74 1.12
N LEU A 106 1.14 -20.63 -0.15
CA LEU A 106 -0.14 -21.01 -0.75
C LEU A 106 0.05 -22.26 -1.58
N GLU A 107 -0.88 -23.18 -1.41
CA GLU A 107 -1.06 -24.37 -2.24
C GLU A 107 -2.49 -24.36 -2.75
N ARG A 108 -2.63 -24.50 -4.07
CA ARG A 108 -3.93 -24.58 -4.72
C ARG A 108 -3.98 -25.86 -5.54
N GLU A 109 -4.96 -26.67 -5.23
CA GLU A 109 -5.18 -28.01 -5.76
C GLU A 109 -6.56 -28.00 -6.42
N ARG A 110 -6.56 -28.15 -7.75
CA ARG A 110 -7.77 -28.19 -8.56
C ARG A 110 -7.88 -29.56 -9.23
N PRO A 111 -8.92 -30.34 -8.95
CA PRO A 111 -9.15 -31.61 -9.63
C PRO A 111 -9.80 -31.41 -10.99
N SER A 112 -9.95 -32.49 -11.72
CA SER A 112 -10.69 -32.50 -12.98
C SER A 112 -12.21 -32.46 -12.72
N GLY A 113 -12.97 -32.21 -13.78
CA GLY A 113 -14.43 -32.26 -13.76
C GLY A 113 -15.13 -30.91 -13.65
N SER A 114 -14.42 -29.82 -13.33
CA SER A 114 -14.93 -28.46 -13.48
C SER A 114 -15.13 -28.11 -14.95
N ILE A 115 -16.18 -27.34 -15.21
CA ILE A 115 -16.50 -26.82 -16.56
C ILE A 115 -15.71 -25.56 -16.88
N ASN A 116 -15.25 -24.87 -15.85
CA ASN A 116 -14.65 -23.56 -15.99
C ASN A 116 -13.11 -23.66 -15.90
N PHE A 117 -12.51 -24.70 -15.28
CA PHE A 117 -11.06 -24.86 -15.10
C PHE A 117 -10.65 -26.29 -15.42
N ARG A 118 -9.41 -26.41 -15.86
CA ARG A 118 -8.68 -27.69 -15.92
C ARG A 118 -8.09 -28.03 -14.57
N SER A 119 -7.83 -29.31 -14.34
CA SER A 119 -7.12 -29.75 -13.14
C SER A 119 -5.71 -29.16 -13.13
N ASN A 120 -5.28 -28.67 -11.97
CA ASN A 120 -4.07 -27.88 -11.84
C ASN A 120 -3.55 -27.88 -10.40
N TYR A 121 -2.23 -27.91 -10.26
CA TYR A 121 -1.55 -27.62 -9.00
C TYR A 121 -0.78 -26.31 -9.10
N ARG A 122 -0.88 -25.45 -8.08
CA ARG A 122 -0.10 -24.21 -7.96
C ARG A 122 0.49 -24.13 -6.57
N GLN A 123 1.73 -23.67 -6.50
CA GLN A 123 2.40 -23.33 -5.27
C GLN A 123 3.02 -21.93 -5.36
N ASP A 124 2.86 -21.17 -4.29
CA ASP A 124 3.40 -19.83 -4.10
C ASP A 124 4.04 -19.80 -2.72
N GLN A 125 5.33 -19.47 -2.65
CA GLN A 125 6.08 -19.44 -1.41
C GLN A 125 6.86 -18.14 -1.34
N SER A 126 6.70 -17.38 -0.26
CA SER A 126 7.56 -16.23 -0.03
C SER A 126 8.06 -16.12 1.41
N CYS A 127 9.26 -15.58 1.54
CA CYS A 127 9.90 -15.28 2.81
C CYS A 127 10.38 -13.83 2.78
N LEU A 128 9.95 -13.05 3.77
CA LEU A 128 10.38 -11.69 4.00
C LEU A 128 11.14 -11.63 5.32
N ILE A 129 12.30 -11.02 5.31
CA ILE A 129 13.07 -10.67 6.50
C ILE A 129 13.37 -9.17 6.44
N ASP A 130 12.86 -8.43 7.43
CA ASP A 130 13.15 -7.01 7.61
C ASP A 130 13.74 -6.81 9.01
N LEU A 131 15.04 -6.54 9.05
CA LEU A 131 15.82 -6.37 10.28
C LEU A 131 16.29 -4.93 10.39
N THR A 132 16.04 -4.31 11.54
CA THR A 132 16.52 -2.97 11.87
C THR A 132 17.32 -3.00 13.16
N VAL A 133 18.53 -2.45 13.13
CA VAL A 133 19.39 -2.22 14.30
C VAL A 133 19.58 -0.72 14.47
N GLN A 134 19.34 -0.21 15.68
CA GLN A 134 19.38 1.21 15.99
C GLN A 134 20.20 1.44 17.26
N GLY A 135 21.30 2.18 17.13
CA GLY A 135 22.02 2.74 18.27
C GLY A 135 21.45 4.12 18.63
N ARG A 136 21.42 4.45 19.92
CA ARG A 136 20.96 5.75 20.42
C ARG A 136 21.83 6.29 21.55
N LEU A 137 22.00 7.61 21.55
CA LEU A 137 22.46 8.41 22.68
C LEU A 137 21.36 9.41 23.01
N THR A 138 20.91 9.45 24.25
CA THR A 138 19.85 10.34 24.72
C THR A 138 20.35 11.14 25.91
N TRP A 139 20.06 12.43 25.95
CA TRP A 139 20.44 13.33 27.03
C TRP A 139 19.23 14.19 27.42
N GLY A 140 18.99 14.34 28.72
CA GLY A 140 17.89 15.14 29.24
C GLY A 140 18.35 15.97 30.42
N GLN A 141 17.99 17.25 30.45
CA GLN A 141 18.37 18.16 31.53
C GLN A 141 17.32 19.23 31.78
N SER A 142 17.09 19.50 33.06
CA SER A 142 16.31 20.64 33.52
C SER A 142 17.21 21.77 34.03
N PHE A 143 16.82 23.01 33.75
CA PHE A 143 17.51 24.22 34.15
C PHE A 143 16.52 25.21 34.80
N PHE A 144 17.05 26.22 35.49
CA PHE A 144 16.27 27.32 36.07
C PHE A 144 15.11 26.87 36.99
N LYS A 145 15.37 25.89 37.87
CA LYS A 145 14.35 25.26 38.73
C LYS A 145 13.22 24.63 37.90
N ASP A 146 13.61 23.80 36.94
CA ASP A 146 12.72 23.04 36.05
C ASP A 146 11.88 23.89 35.08
N LYS A 147 12.16 25.19 34.98
CA LYS A 147 11.51 26.05 34.00
C LYS A 147 11.95 25.80 32.58
N LEU A 148 13.18 25.36 32.35
CA LEU A 148 13.64 24.98 31.02
C LEU A 148 13.98 23.49 31.04
N THR A 149 13.29 22.71 30.23
CA THR A 149 13.61 21.30 29.99
C THR A 149 14.16 21.15 28.58
N VAL A 150 15.23 20.37 28.45
CA VAL A 150 15.81 20.04 27.15
C VAL A 150 16.06 18.54 27.10
N ASP A 151 15.46 17.89 26.12
CA ASP A 151 15.70 16.51 25.77
C ASP A 151 16.30 16.45 24.37
N ALA A 152 17.41 15.74 24.20
CA ALA A 152 18.08 15.56 22.92
C ALA A 152 18.42 14.09 22.71
N ALA A 153 18.37 13.65 21.45
CA ALA A 153 18.75 12.30 21.09
C ALA A 153 19.48 12.28 19.75
N LEU A 154 20.48 11.41 19.64
CA LEU A 154 21.23 11.09 18.43
C LEU A 154 21.09 9.60 18.17
N PHE A 155 20.85 9.24 16.93
CA PHE A 155 20.60 7.88 16.50
C PHE A 155 21.43 7.53 15.27
N ALA A 156 21.84 6.26 15.21
CA ALA A 156 22.38 5.63 14.01
C ALA A 156 21.59 4.34 13.76
N GLU A 157 21.09 4.15 12.56
CA GLU A 157 20.18 3.06 12.20
C GLU A 157 20.68 2.32 10.96
N ALA A 158 20.50 1.00 10.97
CA ALA A 158 20.80 0.13 9.86
C ALA A 158 19.64 -0.84 9.65
N ARG A 159 19.03 -0.77 8.46
CA ARG A 159 18.00 -1.68 8.00
C ARG A 159 18.51 -2.61 6.90
N ASP A 160 18.13 -3.86 6.97
CA ASP A 160 18.42 -4.88 5.96
C ASP A 160 17.11 -5.61 5.63
N TYR A 161 16.67 -5.48 4.37
CA TYR A 161 15.43 -6.05 3.88
C TYR A 161 15.72 -7.08 2.81
N THR A 162 15.21 -8.30 2.99
CA THR A 162 15.23 -9.35 1.98
C THR A 162 13.82 -9.90 1.78
N TYR A 163 13.46 -10.12 0.52
CA TYR A 163 12.24 -10.81 0.10
C TYR A 163 12.60 -11.82 -0.97
N ASP A 164 12.29 -13.08 -0.71
CA ASP A 164 12.44 -14.18 -1.67
C ASP A 164 11.05 -14.73 -1.98
N ASN A 165 10.77 -14.97 -3.25
CA ASN A 165 9.50 -15.53 -3.73
C ASN A 165 9.78 -16.65 -4.72
N LEU A 166 8.97 -17.70 -4.65
CA LEU A 166 8.89 -18.79 -5.62
C LEU A 166 7.45 -18.96 -6.02
N TYR A 167 7.21 -18.96 -7.32
CA TYR A 167 5.90 -19.17 -7.90
C TYR A 167 5.99 -20.26 -8.97
N ALA A 168 5.12 -21.26 -8.90
CA ALA A 168 5.04 -22.31 -9.89
C ALA A 168 3.62 -22.87 -10.01
N TYR A 169 3.24 -23.28 -11.22
CA TYR A 169 1.98 -23.99 -11.45
C TYR A 169 2.07 -24.97 -12.62
N THR A 170 1.29 -26.04 -12.57
CA THR A 170 1.14 -26.96 -13.70
C THR A 170 0.39 -26.29 -14.85
N ASN A 171 0.60 -26.76 -16.08
CA ASN A 171 -0.08 -26.23 -17.26
C ASN A 171 -1.60 -26.21 -17.09
N THR A 172 -2.21 -25.05 -17.31
CA THR A 172 -3.66 -24.87 -17.19
C THR A 172 -4.41 -25.03 -18.51
N ASN A 173 -3.69 -25.20 -19.63
CA ASN A 173 -4.29 -25.52 -20.93
C ASN A 173 -4.67 -26.99 -21.04
N TYR A 174 -4.04 -27.84 -20.21
CA TYR A 174 -4.28 -29.27 -20.13
C TYR A 174 -4.63 -29.64 -18.69
N ASP A 175 -5.28 -30.79 -18.51
CA ASP A 175 -5.46 -31.38 -17.19
C ASP A 175 -4.11 -31.95 -16.69
N LEU A 176 -3.99 -32.15 -15.38
CA LEU A 176 -2.92 -32.93 -14.77
C LEU A 176 -2.77 -34.30 -15.46
N SER A 177 -1.55 -34.79 -15.57
CA SER A 177 -1.25 -36.10 -16.18
C SER A 177 -1.88 -37.26 -15.43
N LEU A 178 -2.15 -37.05 -14.14
CA LEU A 178 -2.91 -37.92 -13.27
C LEU A 178 -3.81 -37.04 -12.41
N ASP A 179 -5.12 -37.26 -12.48
CA ASP A 179 -6.08 -36.52 -11.67
C ASP A 179 -5.87 -36.82 -10.18
N ASP A 180 -6.17 -35.85 -9.31
CA ASP A 180 -5.91 -35.89 -7.87
C ASP A 180 -4.42 -36.10 -7.45
N TYR A 181 -3.48 -36.07 -8.40
CA TYR A 181 -2.05 -36.09 -8.11
C TYR A 181 -1.45 -34.67 -8.20
N TYR A 182 -1.52 -33.96 -7.09
CA TYR A 182 -1.07 -32.57 -6.98
C TYR A 182 0.44 -32.45 -6.85
N ASN A 183 1.12 -32.52 -7.98
CA ASN A 183 2.56 -32.32 -8.09
C ASN A 183 2.88 -31.42 -9.30
N LEU A 184 3.87 -30.54 -9.18
CA LEU A 184 4.30 -29.69 -10.31
C LEU A 184 4.80 -30.53 -11.50
N ALA A 185 5.33 -31.73 -11.25
CA ALA A 185 5.73 -32.68 -12.27
C ALA A 185 4.54 -33.40 -12.95
N ALA A 186 3.34 -33.34 -12.37
CA ALA A 186 2.11 -33.88 -12.97
C ALA A 186 1.52 -32.98 -14.06
N SER A 187 2.31 -32.04 -14.59
CA SER A 187 1.90 -31.16 -15.67
C SER A 187 1.88 -31.93 -16.98
N SER A 188 0.72 -32.06 -17.62
CA SER A 188 0.63 -32.55 -19.00
C SER A 188 1.21 -31.53 -19.97
N GLY A 189 1.99 -31.99 -20.96
CA GLY A 189 2.69 -31.13 -21.90
C GLY A 189 3.96 -30.53 -21.29
N THR A 190 4.19 -29.23 -21.50
CA THR A 190 5.28 -28.50 -20.83
C THR A 190 4.85 -28.03 -19.44
N ILE A 191 5.77 -28.00 -18.47
CA ILE A 191 5.55 -27.34 -17.16
C ILE A 191 5.16 -25.88 -17.44
N ALA A 192 4.05 -25.41 -16.85
CA ALA A 192 3.73 -24.00 -16.92
C ALA A 192 4.55 -23.18 -15.93
N LEU A 193 4.77 -21.93 -16.33
CA LEU A 193 5.59 -20.90 -15.71
C LEU A 193 5.98 -21.17 -14.24
N ALA A 194 7.28 -21.38 -14.03
CA ALA A 194 7.92 -21.34 -12.73
C ALA A 194 8.94 -20.20 -12.74
N TYR A 195 8.92 -19.36 -11.71
CA TYR A 195 9.93 -18.32 -11.53
C TYR A 195 10.20 -18.09 -10.05
N ASN A 196 11.37 -17.50 -9.80
CA ASN A 196 11.72 -16.99 -8.49
C ASN A 196 12.05 -15.50 -8.61
N GLU A 197 11.78 -14.77 -7.53
CA GLU A 197 12.14 -13.37 -7.40
C GLU A 197 12.91 -13.19 -6.10
N LYS A 198 13.95 -12.35 -6.14
CA LYS A 198 14.69 -11.95 -4.96
C LYS A 198 14.82 -10.44 -4.96
N THR A 199 14.40 -9.83 -3.87
CA THR A 199 14.58 -8.41 -3.57
C THR A 199 15.44 -8.26 -2.34
N HIS A 200 16.50 -7.46 -2.43
CA HIS A 200 17.36 -7.15 -1.30
C HIS A 200 17.85 -5.70 -1.37
N TYR A 201 17.64 -4.95 -0.29
CA TYR A 201 18.13 -3.58 -0.17
C TYR A 201 18.48 -3.24 1.28
N LYS A 202 19.30 -2.20 1.44
CA LYS A 202 19.79 -1.72 2.71
C LYS A 202 19.56 -0.23 2.84
N GLU A 203 19.21 0.19 4.04
CA GLU A 203 19.10 1.60 4.39
C GLU A 203 20.00 1.85 5.61
N ARG A 204 20.72 2.96 5.59
CA ARG A 204 21.53 3.43 6.70
C ARG A 204 21.11 4.85 7.02
N SER A 205 20.97 5.18 8.29
CA SER A 205 20.48 6.50 8.68
C SER A 205 21.22 7.03 9.88
N VAL A 206 21.41 8.35 9.90
CA VAL A 206 21.85 9.10 11.08
C VAL A 206 20.85 10.21 11.29
N TYR A 207 20.33 10.33 12.50
CA TYR A 207 19.33 11.34 12.79
C TYR A 207 19.39 11.81 14.23
N ALA A 208 18.93 13.02 14.46
CA ALA A 208 18.88 13.63 15.77
C ALA A 208 17.54 14.32 15.99
N THR A 209 17.14 14.37 17.25
CA THR A 209 15.93 15.06 17.70
C THR A 209 16.26 15.90 18.93
N ALA A 210 15.62 17.05 19.06
CA ALA A 210 15.69 17.87 20.25
C ALA A 210 14.31 18.44 20.57
N THR A 211 13.92 18.35 21.84
CA THR A 211 12.70 18.94 22.39
C THR A 211 13.10 19.89 23.50
N MET A 212 12.58 21.11 23.44
CA MET A 212 12.79 22.14 24.45
C MET A 212 11.45 22.60 24.98
N GLY A 213 11.28 22.54 26.30
CA GLY A 213 10.10 23.05 27.01
C GLY A 213 10.44 24.24 27.89
N TRP A 214 9.58 25.26 27.91
CA TRP A 214 9.68 26.39 28.83
C TRP A 214 8.41 26.55 29.67
N ASP A 215 8.58 26.44 31.00
CA ASP A 215 7.59 26.68 32.06
C ASP A 215 6.31 25.85 31.84
N ASP A 216 6.48 24.63 31.33
CA ASP A 216 5.41 23.73 30.87
C ASP A 216 4.40 24.43 29.94
N THR A 217 4.82 25.43 29.17
CA THR A 217 3.93 26.32 28.41
C THR A 217 4.30 26.34 26.94
N TYR A 218 5.58 26.58 26.64
CA TYR A 218 6.10 26.70 25.29
C TYR A 218 6.95 25.48 24.97
N PHE A 219 6.75 24.91 23.80
CA PHE A 219 7.47 23.71 23.36
C PHE A 219 8.00 23.94 21.96
N LEU A 220 9.25 23.55 21.74
CA LEU A 220 9.91 23.56 20.45
C LEU A 220 10.54 22.18 20.21
N ASP A 221 10.14 21.54 19.12
CA ASP A 221 10.62 20.24 18.69
C ASP A 221 11.35 20.40 17.36
N ALA A 222 12.57 19.87 17.27
CA ALA A 222 13.37 19.87 16.06
C ALA A 222 13.85 18.46 15.75
N SER A 223 13.93 18.12 14.47
CA SER A 223 14.51 16.87 13.99
C SER A 223 15.30 17.07 12.71
N VAL A 224 16.33 16.26 12.53
CA VAL A 224 17.11 16.18 11.29
C VAL A 224 17.54 14.75 11.07
N ARG A 225 17.47 14.28 9.83
CA ARG A 225 17.78 12.91 9.43
C ARG A 225 18.48 12.90 8.08
N ASN A 226 19.54 12.10 7.97
CA ASN A 226 20.11 11.66 6.72
C ASN A 226 19.80 10.18 6.52
N ASP A 227 19.22 9.84 5.39
CA ASP A 227 19.11 8.45 4.94
C ASP A 227 20.07 8.19 3.79
N MET A 228 20.58 6.97 3.74
CA MET A 228 21.40 6.41 2.66
C MET A 228 20.74 5.12 2.18
N SER A 229 20.20 5.13 0.95
CA SER A 229 19.46 3.97 0.42
C SER A 229 20.20 3.26 -0.71
N SER A 230 20.36 1.95 -0.61
CA SER A 230 20.99 1.15 -1.67
C SER A 230 20.16 1.02 -2.95
N THR A 231 18.93 1.55 -2.98
CA THR A 231 18.06 1.53 -4.18
C THR A 231 18.39 2.63 -5.18
N LEU A 232 19.21 3.61 -4.78
CA LEU A 232 19.71 4.71 -5.61
C LEU A 232 21.18 4.49 -5.98
N SER A 233 21.67 5.30 -6.93
CA SER A 233 23.10 5.26 -7.30
C SER A 233 23.98 5.80 -6.16
N PRO A 234 25.23 5.31 -6.02
CA PRO A 234 26.13 5.76 -4.95
C PRO A 234 26.35 7.27 -4.87
N ASN A 235 26.16 8.01 -5.98
CA ASN A 235 26.32 9.46 -6.02
C ASN A 235 25.05 10.24 -5.59
N HIS A 236 23.88 9.59 -5.53
CA HIS A 236 22.59 10.22 -5.22
C HIS A 236 21.84 9.48 -4.10
N ASN A 237 22.51 8.59 -3.37
CA ASN A 237 21.85 7.73 -2.38
C ASN A 237 21.68 8.35 -1.00
N SER A 238 22.34 9.48 -0.71
CA SER A 238 22.28 10.17 0.58
C SER A 238 21.42 11.43 0.48
N TYR A 239 20.48 11.60 1.42
CA TYR A 239 19.58 12.76 1.43
C TYR A 239 19.17 13.17 2.83
N TRP A 240 19.14 14.50 3.04
CA TRP A 240 18.80 15.13 4.31
C TRP A 240 17.35 15.64 4.30
N TYR A 241 16.67 15.45 5.42
CA TYR A 241 15.35 16.02 5.69
C TYR A 241 15.16 16.18 7.20
N GLY A 242 14.14 16.90 7.62
CA GLY A 242 13.94 17.21 9.04
C GLY A 242 12.67 18.03 9.26
N GLY A 243 12.44 18.44 10.49
CA GLY A 243 11.28 19.25 10.81
C GLY A 243 11.48 20.12 12.03
N LEU A 244 10.65 21.16 12.12
CA LEU A 244 10.52 22.04 13.26
C LEU A 244 9.05 22.16 13.60
N SER A 245 8.72 22.01 14.88
CA SER A 245 7.37 22.16 15.41
C SER A 245 7.43 23.04 16.65
N ALA A 246 6.51 23.99 16.75
CA ALA A 246 6.33 24.81 17.93
C ALA A 246 4.91 24.63 18.44
N SER A 247 4.76 24.54 19.76
CA SER A 247 3.44 24.54 20.36
C SER A 247 3.40 25.32 21.66
N VAL A 248 2.22 25.83 22.00
CA VAL A 248 2.01 26.62 23.19
C VAL A 248 0.70 26.31 23.86
N LEU A 249 0.73 26.18 25.19
CA LEU A 249 -0.45 25.98 26.02
C LEU A 249 -1.11 27.32 26.34
N ALA A 250 -1.86 27.83 25.36
CA ALA A 250 -2.48 29.15 25.40
C ALA A 250 -3.50 29.35 26.54
N HIS A 251 -4.06 28.27 27.11
CA HIS A 251 -4.94 28.37 28.29
C HIS A 251 -4.24 28.99 29.52
N LYS A 252 -2.90 28.96 29.59
CA LYS A 252 -2.15 29.63 30.66
C LYS A 252 -2.19 31.16 30.58
N TRP A 253 -2.61 31.73 29.46
CA TRP A 253 -2.75 33.19 29.28
C TRP A 253 -4.16 33.69 29.55
N VAL A 254 -5.15 32.78 29.55
CA VAL A 254 -6.57 33.11 29.65
C VAL A 254 -7.12 32.46 30.92
N ASN A 255 -7.38 33.28 31.94
CA ASN A 255 -8.03 32.80 33.16
C ASN A 255 -9.55 32.74 32.96
N ALA A 256 -10.07 31.57 32.58
CA ALA A 256 -11.49 31.34 32.37
C ALA A 256 -11.91 29.95 32.86
N GLU A 257 -12.93 29.88 33.73
CA GLU A 257 -13.41 28.61 34.30
C GLU A 257 -13.93 27.63 33.26
N TRP A 258 -14.42 28.13 32.12
CA TRP A 258 -14.91 27.32 31.02
C TRP A 258 -13.80 26.73 30.15
N LEU A 259 -12.55 27.17 30.30
CA LEU A 259 -11.40 26.75 29.49
C LEU A 259 -10.49 25.83 30.29
N ASN A 260 -10.51 24.52 30.01
CA ASN A 260 -9.68 23.55 30.71
C ASN A 260 -8.32 23.36 30.04
N PHE A 261 -8.31 23.37 28.71
CA PHE A 261 -7.12 23.17 27.91
C PHE A 261 -7.24 23.92 26.60
N TRP A 262 -6.14 24.52 26.19
CA TRP A 262 -6.00 25.09 24.86
C TRP A 262 -4.54 25.05 24.46
N LYS A 263 -4.29 24.47 23.28
CA LYS A 263 -2.99 24.36 22.64
C LYS A 263 -3.08 24.94 21.24
N LEU A 264 -2.08 25.74 20.88
CA LEU A 264 -1.81 26.17 19.51
C LEU A 264 -0.53 25.47 19.05
N ARG A 265 -0.49 25.02 17.80
CA ARG A 265 0.66 24.34 17.22
C ARG A 265 0.89 24.77 15.77
N ALA A 266 2.14 24.85 15.38
CA ALA A 266 2.55 25.04 14.00
C ALA A 266 3.80 24.20 13.71
N SER A 267 3.90 23.64 12.52
CA SER A 267 5.05 22.82 12.13
C SER A 267 5.41 23.00 10.65
N ALA A 268 6.68 22.76 10.36
CA ALA A 268 7.22 22.60 9.02
C ALA A 268 8.07 21.33 9.02
N ALA A 269 7.81 20.40 8.10
CA ALA A 269 8.51 19.12 8.07
C ALA A 269 8.79 18.68 6.64
N GLN A 270 9.92 18.01 6.45
CA GLN A 270 10.32 17.37 5.21
C GLN A 270 10.43 15.86 5.43
N VAL A 271 9.99 15.09 4.44
CA VAL A 271 10.10 13.62 4.45
C VAL A 271 10.62 13.17 3.09
N GLY A 272 11.70 12.37 3.11
CA GLY A 272 12.28 11.79 1.90
C GLY A 272 11.67 10.43 1.54
N THR A 273 11.60 10.15 0.25
CA THR A 273 11.18 8.87 -0.33
C THR A 273 12.10 8.49 -1.49
N THR A 274 12.20 7.19 -1.78
CA THR A 274 13.12 6.65 -2.78
C THR A 274 12.46 5.60 -3.68
N LEU A 275 13.22 5.05 -4.63
CA LEU A 275 12.82 3.95 -5.50
C LEU A 275 12.76 2.61 -4.77
N ASN A 276 11.97 1.69 -5.35
CA ASN A 276 12.10 0.26 -5.10
C ASN A 276 13.45 -0.26 -5.64
N ALA A 277 13.94 -1.37 -5.08
CA ALA A 277 15.19 -2.00 -5.50
C ALA A 277 15.24 -2.30 -7.01
N TYR A 278 16.46 -2.32 -7.56
CA TYR A 278 16.77 -2.70 -8.96
C TYR A 278 16.07 -1.88 -10.04
N ASN A 279 15.78 -0.60 -9.78
CA ASN A 279 15.11 0.29 -10.73
C ASN A 279 16.00 1.37 -11.37
N ILE A 280 17.32 1.30 -11.19
CA ILE A 280 18.28 2.30 -11.72
C ILE A 280 19.11 1.80 -12.92
N TYR A 281 19.17 0.48 -13.14
CA TYR A 281 19.91 -0.14 -14.25
C TYR A 281 18.95 -0.80 -15.24
N PRO A 282 19.22 -0.73 -16.56
CA PRO A 282 18.49 -1.52 -17.53
C PRO A 282 18.75 -3.01 -17.31
N THR A 283 17.71 -3.82 -17.49
CA THR A 283 17.77 -5.28 -17.41
C THR A 283 17.02 -5.86 -18.60
N TYR A 284 17.24 -7.15 -18.87
CA TYR A 284 16.40 -7.90 -19.78
C TYR A 284 15.44 -8.76 -18.98
N SER A 285 14.19 -8.82 -19.43
CA SER A 285 13.17 -9.71 -18.89
C SER A 285 13.07 -10.96 -19.76
N LEU A 286 12.77 -12.09 -19.12
CA LEU A 286 12.46 -13.34 -19.82
C LEU A 286 11.03 -13.28 -20.36
N ASP A 287 10.81 -13.86 -21.54
CA ASP A 287 9.49 -14.03 -22.15
C ASP A 287 9.26 -15.50 -22.52
N THR A 288 8.11 -15.78 -23.11
CA THR A 288 7.68 -17.10 -23.56
C THR A 288 8.72 -17.71 -24.50
N SER A 289 9.25 -18.87 -24.13
CA SER A 289 10.20 -19.60 -24.96
C SER A 289 9.63 -19.92 -26.35
N TYR A 290 10.46 -19.77 -27.38
CA TYR A 290 10.16 -20.23 -28.74
C TYR A 290 10.80 -21.60 -28.96
N GLY A 291 9.99 -22.66 -28.86
CA GLY A 291 10.49 -24.03 -28.80
C GLY A 291 11.34 -24.24 -27.55
N SER A 292 12.58 -24.70 -27.71
CA SER A 292 13.56 -24.86 -26.62
C SER A 292 14.36 -23.60 -26.28
N HIS A 293 14.14 -22.49 -27.01
CA HIS A 293 14.92 -21.27 -26.85
C HIS A 293 14.19 -20.27 -25.96
N VAL A 294 14.79 -19.90 -24.84
CA VAL A 294 14.28 -18.83 -23.98
C VAL A 294 14.46 -17.50 -24.69
N THR A 295 13.41 -16.69 -24.72
CA THR A 295 13.43 -15.36 -25.32
C THR A 295 13.64 -14.29 -24.24
N MET A 296 14.26 -13.18 -24.63
CA MET A 296 14.52 -12.04 -23.76
C MET A 296 14.12 -10.76 -24.46
N TYR A 297 13.59 -9.81 -23.71
CA TYR A 297 13.26 -8.48 -24.19
C TYR A 297 13.71 -7.42 -23.19
N GLU A 298 13.97 -6.22 -23.69
CA GLU A 298 14.21 -5.07 -22.84
C GLU A 298 12.86 -4.46 -22.42
N PRO A 299 12.60 -4.25 -21.12
CA PRO A 299 11.40 -3.58 -20.66
C PRO A 299 11.25 -2.19 -21.27
N SER A 300 10.04 -1.83 -21.67
CA SER A 300 9.76 -0.57 -22.38
C SER A 300 9.88 0.70 -21.53
N SER A 301 10.23 0.58 -20.24
CA SER A 301 10.52 1.70 -19.34
C SER A 301 12.03 1.90 -19.23
N GLN A 302 12.52 2.98 -19.83
CA GLN A 302 13.91 3.40 -19.69
C GLN A 302 14.22 3.70 -18.22
N LYS A 303 15.25 3.04 -17.67
CA LYS A 303 15.75 3.30 -16.32
C LYS A 303 16.68 4.51 -16.34
N ASN A 304 16.80 5.18 -15.19
CA ASN A 304 17.69 6.33 -15.02
C ASN A 304 18.58 6.10 -13.81
N TYR A 305 19.90 6.15 -14.04
CA TYR A 305 20.90 5.97 -13.00
C TYR A 305 21.01 7.19 -12.06
N ASN A 306 20.63 8.36 -12.56
CA ASN A 306 20.70 9.64 -11.86
C ASN A 306 19.36 10.01 -11.22
N ILE A 307 18.60 9.02 -10.75
CA ILE A 307 17.40 9.30 -9.97
C ILE A 307 17.82 9.80 -8.59
N GLU A 308 17.20 10.90 -8.19
CA GLU A 308 17.34 11.51 -6.88
C GLU A 308 16.15 11.10 -5.98
N PRO A 309 16.29 11.18 -4.66
CA PRO A 309 15.18 10.99 -3.73
C PRO A 309 14.14 12.10 -3.87
N SER A 310 12.88 11.77 -3.65
CA SER A 310 11.79 12.74 -3.66
C SER A 310 11.52 13.27 -2.25
N ILE A 311 11.47 14.59 -2.10
CA ILE A 311 11.21 15.26 -0.82
C ILE A 311 9.80 15.85 -0.81
N SER A 312 9.00 15.43 0.17
CA SER A 312 7.73 16.05 0.52
C SER A 312 7.96 17.11 1.58
N THR A 313 7.48 18.33 1.37
CA THR A 313 7.51 19.42 2.36
C THR A 313 6.10 19.75 2.83
N SER A 314 5.86 19.70 4.13
CA SER A 314 4.58 19.98 4.76
C SER A 314 4.68 21.17 5.71
N TYR A 315 3.65 22.01 5.71
CA TYR A 315 3.42 23.04 6.72
C TYR A 315 2.05 22.83 7.33
N GLU A 316 1.97 22.86 8.65
CA GLU A 316 0.74 22.65 9.39
C GLU A 316 0.54 23.73 10.45
N ILE A 317 -0.71 24.10 10.69
CA ILE A 317 -1.13 24.91 11.82
C ILE A 317 -2.39 24.29 12.39
N GLY A 318 -2.45 24.17 13.71
CA GLY A 318 -3.58 23.56 14.37
C GLY A 318 -3.81 24.07 15.78
N THR A 319 -4.98 23.74 16.30
CA THR A 319 -5.35 24.03 17.67
C THR A 319 -6.15 22.89 18.26
N GLU A 320 -5.88 22.59 19.52
CA GLU A 320 -6.65 21.64 20.32
C GLU A 320 -7.20 22.37 21.54
N PHE A 321 -8.44 22.08 21.90
CA PHE A 321 -9.08 22.67 23.08
C PHE A 321 -9.93 21.67 23.84
N ARG A 322 -10.11 21.92 25.14
CA ARG A 322 -11.08 21.25 26.02
C ARG A 322 -11.75 22.28 26.91
N LEU A 323 -13.08 22.24 26.93
CA LEU A 323 -13.93 23.24 27.57
C LEU A 323 -14.94 22.58 28.53
N PHE A 324 -15.47 23.39 29.45
CA PHE A 324 -16.58 23.06 30.34
C PHE A 324 -16.37 21.78 31.18
N ASN A 325 -15.23 21.68 31.86
CA ASN A 325 -14.77 20.49 32.59
C ASN A 325 -14.57 19.28 31.67
N ASN A 326 -13.91 19.50 30.53
CA ASN A 326 -13.63 18.51 29.50
C ASN A 326 -14.89 17.87 28.89
N ARG A 327 -16.01 18.60 28.87
CA ARG A 327 -17.27 18.13 28.29
C ARG A 327 -17.42 18.45 26.82
N LEU A 328 -16.60 19.35 26.29
CA LEU A 328 -16.49 19.67 24.87
C LEU A 328 -15.00 19.70 24.53
N TRP A 329 -14.59 18.99 23.50
CA TRP A 329 -13.20 18.99 23.02
C TRP A 329 -13.18 19.08 21.51
N GLY A 330 -12.11 19.63 20.97
CA GLY A 330 -11.90 19.64 19.54
C GLY A 330 -10.45 19.82 19.16
N ASP A 331 -10.14 19.37 17.97
CA ASP A 331 -8.88 19.62 17.27
C ASP A 331 -9.21 20.12 15.87
N PHE A 332 -8.57 21.21 15.48
CA PHE A 332 -8.59 21.73 14.12
C PHE A 332 -7.17 21.74 13.58
N ASN A 333 -7.01 21.28 12.35
CA ASN A 333 -5.75 21.27 11.63
C ASN A 333 -5.95 21.85 10.22
N TYR A 334 -5.03 22.70 9.80
CA TYR A 334 -4.88 23.13 8.41
C TYR A 334 -3.48 22.80 7.94
N TYR A 335 -3.37 22.17 6.77
CA TYR A 335 -2.08 21.77 6.22
C TYR A 335 -1.95 22.13 4.74
N THR A 336 -0.69 22.30 4.32
CA THR A 336 -0.28 22.25 2.91
C THR A 336 0.91 21.31 2.80
N ARG A 337 0.88 20.41 1.83
CA ARG A 337 1.94 19.44 1.55
C ARG A 337 2.28 19.48 0.07
N ASP A 338 3.56 19.67 -0.21
CA ASP A 338 4.14 19.74 -1.54
C ASP A 338 5.09 18.56 -1.74
N ASP A 339 4.67 17.61 -2.57
CA ASP A 339 5.41 16.43 -2.96
C ASP A 339 6.18 16.76 -4.25
N LYS A 340 7.48 17.10 -4.13
CA LYS A 340 8.32 17.55 -5.25
C LYS A 340 9.19 16.42 -5.79
N ASP A 341 9.53 16.49 -7.07
CA ASP A 341 10.49 15.61 -7.73
C ASP A 341 10.09 14.14 -7.64
N GLN A 342 8.78 13.88 -7.79
CA GLN A 342 8.21 12.54 -7.72
C GLN A 342 8.86 11.61 -8.72
N ILE A 343 9.10 10.36 -8.31
CA ILE A 343 9.81 9.40 -9.15
C ILE A 343 8.81 8.64 -10.03
N ILE A 344 8.50 9.19 -11.21
CA ILE A 344 7.44 8.72 -12.12
C ILE A 344 7.99 8.20 -13.46
N SER A 345 7.16 7.51 -14.25
CA SER A 345 7.52 6.97 -15.58
C SER A 345 6.84 7.77 -16.68
N VAL A 346 7.45 8.87 -17.12
CA VAL A 346 6.87 9.79 -18.11
C VAL A 346 6.88 9.17 -19.51
N THR A 347 5.81 9.35 -20.30
CA THR A 347 5.74 8.85 -21.69
C THR A 347 6.87 9.43 -22.54
N SER A 348 7.52 8.57 -23.33
CA SER A 348 8.58 8.95 -24.26
C SER A 348 8.11 8.70 -25.70
N ALA A 349 8.74 9.40 -26.65
CA ALA A 349 8.54 9.14 -28.07
C ALA A 349 9.04 7.72 -28.42
N PRO A 350 8.22 6.85 -29.05
CA PRO A 350 8.60 5.47 -29.33
C PRO A 350 9.90 5.31 -30.15
N GLN A 351 10.26 6.35 -30.93
CA GLN A 351 11.52 6.42 -31.70
C GLN A 351 12.77 6.30 -30.82
N SER A 352 12.66 6.58 -29.51
CA SER A 352 13.74 6.40 -28.53
C SER A 352 14.05 4.93 -28.21
N GLY A 353 13.22 3.98 -28.65
CA GLY A 353 13.29 2.57 -28.25
C GLY A 353 12.54 2.25 -26.97
N TYR A 354 12.01 3.26 -26.26
CA TYR A 354 11.26 3.11 -25.02
C TYR A 354 9.88 3.78 -25.11
N SER A 355 8.91 3.24 -24.36
CA SER A 355 7.56 3.81 -24.23
C SER A 355 7.47 4.85 -23.10
N THR A 356 8.33 4.70 -22.09
CA THR A 356 8.41 5.59 -20.93
C THR A 356 9.84 5.77 -20.46
N ARG A 357 10.09 6.86 -19.72
CA ARG A 357 11.35 7.13 -19.04
C ARG A 357 11.11 7.40 -17.56
N LYS A 358 11.82 6.67 -16.70
CA LYS A 358 11.81 6.91 -15.26
C LYS A 358 12.59 8.19 -14.94
N MET A 359 11.99 9.15 -14.26
CA MET A 359 12.65 10.40 -13.87
C MET A 359 12.02 11.03 -12.62
N ASN A 360 12.77 11.92 -11.99
CA ASN A 360 12.24 12.89 -11.03
C ASN A 360 11.47 13.96 -11.79
N ALA A 361 10.16 14.03 -11.57
CA ALA A 361 9.32 15.03 -12.21
C ALA A 361 8.05 15.26 -11.41
N GLY A 362 7.61 16.51 -11.47
CA GLY A 362 6.31 16.94 -11.02
C GLY A 362 6.24 17.36 -9.56
N LEU A 363 5.26 18.21 -9.32
CA LEU A 363 4.93 18.79 -8.03
C LEU A 363 3.46 18.54 -7.77
N ILE A 364 3.16 17.75 -6.75
CA ILE A 364 1.80 17.50 -6.30
C ILE A 364 1.58 18.30 -5.02
N ARG A 365 0.53 19.12 -4.99
CA ARG A 365 0.15 19.91 -3.82
C ARG A 365 -1.15 19.40 -3.23
N ASN A 366 -1.12 19.07 -1.95
CA ASN A 366 -2.28 18.75 -1.13
C ASN A 366 -2.51 19.88 -0.14
N ARG A 367 -3.75 20.35 -0.01
CA ARG A 367 -4.15 21.32 1.02
C ARG A 367 -5.42 20.85 1.67
N GLY A 368 -5.45 20.83 2.99
CA GLY A 368 -6.62 20.33 3.68
C GLY A 368 -6.92 21.00 5.00
N VAL A 369 -8.17 20.83 5.41
CA VAL A 369 -8.67 21.12 6.75
C VAL A 369 -9.16 19.82 7.36
N GLU A 370 -8.86 19.63 8.63
CA GLU A 370 -9.34 18.53 9.44
C GLU A 370 -9.92 19.11 10.72
N LEU A 371 -11.12 18.67 11.08
CA LEU A 371 -11.80 19.08 12.29
C LEU A 371 -12.31 17.82 12.98
N SER A 372 -11.93 17.66 14.24
CA SER A 372 -12.53 16.72 15.17
C SER A 372 -13.21 17.52 16.27
N LEU A 373 -14.45 17.19 16.57
CA LEU A 373 -15.23 17.78 17.67
C LEU A 373 -15.92 16.65 18.41
N GLY A 374 -15.73 16.58 19.71
CA GLY A 374 -16.44 15.66 20.56
C GLY A 374 -16.99 16.33 21.79
N GLY A 375 -18.00 15.73 22.37
CA GLY A 375 -18.61 16.23 23.58
C GLY A 375 -19.35 15.17 24.35
N MET A 376 -19.55 15.47 25.64
CA MET A 376 -20.30 14.65 26.57
C MET A 376 -21.51 15.46 27.06
N PRO A 377 -22.57 15.60 26.22
CA PRO A 377 -23.76 16.38 26.56
C PRO A 377 -24.48 15.86 27.80
N VAL A 378 -24.32 14.57 28.13
CA VAL A 378 -24.82 14.01 29.39
C VAL A 378 -23.72 13.28 30.14
N SER A 379 -23.51 13.69 31.39
CA SER A 379 -22.56 13.07 32.30
C SER A 379 -23.15 13.07 33.71
N THR A 380 -23.82 11.98 34.05
CA THR A 380 -24.40 11.72 35.38
C THR A 380 -23.70 10.51 36.00
N LYS A 381 -24.05 10.15 37.25
CA LYS A 381 -23.52 8.94 37.91
C LYS A 381 -23.90 7.65 37.19
N ASN A 382 -25.08 7.62 36.57
CA ASN A 382 -25.67 6.39 36.01
C ASN A 382 -25.63 6.35 34.48
N TRP A 383 -25.42 7.51 33.83
CA TRP A 383 -25.43 7.60 32.38
C TRP A 383 -24.45 8.66 31.89
N LYS A 384 -23.62 8.25 30.93
CA LYS A 384 -22.73 9.11 30.16
C LYS A 384 -23.06 8.92 28.69
N TRP A 385 -23.22 10.02 27.98
CA TRP A 385 -23.38 10.00 26.54
C TRP A 385 -22.30 10.84 25.91
N GLU A 386 -21.46 10.18 25.13
CA GLU A 386 -20.39 10.78 24.37
C GLU A 386 -20.74 10.77 22.89
N MET A 387 -20.48 11.89 22.22
CA MET A 387 -20.65 12.07 20.79
C MET A 387 -19.33 12.57 20.22
N ASN A 388 -18.87 11.97 19.14
CA ASN A 388 -17.68 12.41 18.41
C ASN A 388 -18.05 12.60 16.93
N PHE A 389 -17.58 13.69 16.35
CA PHE A 389 -17.76 14.06 14.96
C PHE A 389 -16.42 14.46 14.39
N ASN A 390 -16.08 13.93 13.22
CA ASN A 390 -14.90 14.36 12.48
C ASN A 390 -15.26 14.64 11.03
N ILE A 391 -14.65 15.68 10.46
CA ILE A 391 -14.77 16.04 9.06
C ILE A 391 -13.39 16.43 8.54
N ALA A 392 -13.09 16.00 7.32
CA ALA A 392 -11.86 16.35 6.63
C ALA A 392 -12.18 16.74 5.19
N LYS A 393 -11.42 17.69 4.66
CA LYS A 393 -11.44 18.06 3.26
C LYS A 393 -10.03 18.24 2.78
N ASN A 394 -9.63 17.47 1.77
CA ASN A 394 -8.37 17.64 1.05
C ASN A 394 -8.65 18.11 -0.38
N SER A 395 -7.87 19.07 -0.84
CA SER A 395 -7.81 19.49 -2.24
C SER A 395 -6.42 19.18 -2.76
N ASN A 396 -6.36 18.24 -3.71
CA ASN A 396 -5.14 17.90 -4.40
C ASN A 396 -5.05 18.65 -5.74
N LYS A 397 -3.83 19.01 -6.17
CA LYS A 397 -3.55 19.63 -7.47
C LYS A 397 -2.18 19.18 -8.01
N LEU A 398 -2.12 18.80 -9.27
CA LEU A 398 -0.85 18.70 -10.00
C LEU A 398 -0.42 20.12 -10.40
N VAL A 399 0.69 20.59 -9.83
CA VAL A 399 1.20 21.95 -10.05
C VAL A 399 2.09 22.01 -11.28
N GLU A 400 2.96 21.02 -11.45
CA GLU A 400 3.87 20.90 -12.61
C GLU A 400 4.18 19.43 -12.90
N LEU A 401 4.76 19.17 -14.07
CA LEU A 401 5.29 17.90 -14.56
C LEU A 401 6.64 18.15 -15.24
N ALA A 402 7.21 17.14 -15.91
CA ALA A 402 8.41 17.33 -16.73
C ALA A 402 8.18 18.35 -17.85
N ASP A 403 9.24 19.07 -18.24
CA ASP A 403 9.17 20.08 -19.30
C ASP A 403 8.52 19.54 -20.58
N GLY A 404 7.50 20.25 -21.08
CA GLY A 404 6.75 19.87 -22.28
C GLY A 404 5.71 18.76 -22.07
N VAL A 405 5.44 18.35 -20.82
CA VAL A 405 4.45 17.33 -20.49
C VAL A 405 3.34 17.92 -19.61
N ASP A 406 2.16 18.13 -20.17
CA ASP A 406 1.02 18.72 -19.43
C ASP A 406 0.09 17.68 -18.77
N SER A 407 0.26 16.40 -19.12
CA SER A 407 -0.54 15.33 -18.54
C SER A 407 0.21 14.01 -18.41
N TYR A 408 -0.18 13.23 -17.41
CA TYR A 408 0.35 11.90 -17.12
C TYR A 408 -0.81 10.93 -16.92
N SER A 409 -0.84 9.85 -17.72
CA SER A 409 -1.86 8.80 -17.57
C SER A 409 -1.55 7.97 -16.33
N ILE A 410 -2.39 8.08 -15.29
CA ILE A 410 -2.27 7.29 -14.07
C ILE A 410 -2.76 5.87 -14.34
N TYR A 411 -3.93 5.74 -14.97
CA TYR A 411 -4.55 4.46 -15.26
C TYR A 411 -5.52 4.58 -16.43
N TRP A 412 -5.89 3.46 -17.02
CA TRP A 412 -6.98 3.41 -17.98
C TRP A 412 -7.74 2.10 -17.83
N THR A 413 -9.03 2.15 -18.13
CA THR A 413 -9.89 0.97 -18.16
C THR A 413 -10.80 1.03 -19.39
N SER A 414 -11.32 -0.12 -19.80
CA SER A 414 -12.24 -0.21 -20.92
C SER A 414 -13.24 -1.32 -20.65
N PHE A 415 -14.53 -1.02 -20.83
CA PHE A 415 -15.59 -2.03 -20.89
C PHE A 415 -16.29 -1.95 -22.25
N THR A 416 -17.13 -0.93 -22.46
CA THR A 416 -17.71 -0.57 -23.76
C THR A 416 -16.97 0.59 -24.43
N THR A 417 -16.42 1.50 -23.65
CA THR A 417 -15.59 2.63 -24.09
C THR A 417 -14.37 2.75 -23.19
N ARG A 418 -13.32 3.39 -23.70
CA ARG A 418 -12.07 3.59 -22.96
C ARG A 418 -12.18 4.84 -22.09
N LEU A 419 -11.89 4.67 -20.81
CA LEU A 419 -11.78 5.76 -19.84
C LEU A 419 -10.34 5.85 -19.38
N TYR A 420 -9.83 7.07 -19.30
CA TYR A 420 -8.49 7.36 -18.80
C TYR A 420 -8.59 8.18 -17.53
N ASN A 421 -7.72 7.86 -16.57
CA ASN A 421 -7.49 8.63 -15.38
C ASN A 421 -6.16 9.37 -15.54
N TYR A 422 -6.21 10.69 -15.59
CA TYR A 422 -5.05 11.54 -15.80
C TYR A 422 -4.71 12.37 -14.56
N ALA A 423 -3.41 12.60 -14.38
CA ALA A 423 -2.90 13.80 -13.73
C ALA A 423 -2.73 14.87 -14.82
N MET A 424 -3.34 16.04 -14.65
CA MET A 424 -3.19 17.16 -15.59
C MET A 424 -2.71 18.40 -14.85
N VAL A 425 -1.72 19.07 -15.39
CA VAL A 425 -1.19 20.32 -14.82
C VAL A 425 -2.34 21.31 -14.61
N GLY A 426 -2.43 21.89 -13.42
CA GLY A 426 -3.48 22.83 -13.07
C GLY A 426 -4.75 22.19 -12.50
N LYS A 427 -4.95 20.88 -12.60
CA LYS A 427 -6.15 20.16 -12.13
C LYS A 427 -5.85 19.26 -10.94
N SER A 428 -6.91 18.79 -10.28
CA SER A 428 -6.81 17.73 -9.28
C SER A 428 -6.36 16.43 -9.92
N LEU A 429 -5.59 15.62 -9.18
CA LEU A 429 -5.24 14.28 -9.64
C LEU A 429 -6.50 13.44 -9.85
N GLY A 430 -6.43 12.55 -10.83
CA GLY A 430 -7.50 11.61 -11.14
C GLY A 430 -8.60 12.17 -12.03
N VAL A 431 -8.27 13.11 -12.93
CA VAL A 431 -9.21 13.59 -13.95
C VAL A 431 -9.63 12.41 -14.82
N ILE A 432 -10.91 12.07 -14.79
CA ILE A 432 -11.47 11.03 -15.65
C ILE A 432 -11.80 11.67 -16.99
N THR A 433 -11.28 11.08 -18.06
CA THR A 433 -11.56 11.46 -19.44
C THR A 433 -12.08 10.26 -20.21
N GLY A 434 -12.91 10.51 -21.20
CA GLY A 434 -13.50 9.50 -22.05
C GLY A 434 -14.05 10.14 -23.32
N ASN A 435 -14.56 9.32 -24.21
CA ASN A 435 -15.14 9.80 -25.46
C ASN A 435 -16.53 10.42 -25.20
N THR A 436 -16.80 11.54 -25.85
CA THR A 436 -18.13 12.17 -25.92
C THR A 436 -18.45 12.47 -27.38
N TRP A 437 -19.75 12.62 -27.69
CA TRP A 437 -20.20 13.10 -28.99
C TRP A 437 -19.71 14.52 -29.24
N GLU A 438 -19.26 14.79 -30.46
CA GLU A 438 -18.98 16.15 -30.93
C GLU A 438 -20.29 16.95 -30.96
N ARG A 439 -20.19 18.24 -30.67
CA ARG A 439 -21.35 19.15 -30.63
C ARG A 439 -21.09 20.36 -31.49
N ASP A 440 -22.11 20.84 -32.18
CA ASP A 440 -22.09 22.13 -32.88
C ASP A 440 -22.02 23.31 -31.88
N ASP A 441 -21.85 24.53 -32.39
CA ASP A 441 -21.80 25.77 -31.57
C ASP A 441 -23.08 26.02 -30.75
N ASN A 442 -24.20 25.39 -31.13
CA ASN A 442 -25.47 25.48 -30.42
C ASN A 442 -25.64 24.36 -29.37
N GLY A 443 -24.67 23.44 -29.26
CA GLY A 443 -24.67 22.31 -28.34
C GLY A 443 -25.41 21.06 -28.85
N ASN A 444 -25.85 21.03 -30.12
CA ASN A 444 -26.47 19.86 -30.72
C ASN A 444 -25.41 18.81 -31.08
N ILE A 445 -25.75 17.53 -30.92
CA ILE A 445 -24.89 16.43 -31.36
C ILE A 445 -24.85 16.43 -32.90
N ILE A 446 -23.64 16.27 -33.46
CA ILE A 446 -23.40 16.16 -34.91
C ILE A 446 -23.76 14.77 -35.43
#